data_AF-A0A7C4RU70-F1
#
_entry.id   AF-A0A7C4RU70-F1
#
_cell.length_a   1.000
_cell.length_b   1.000
_cell.length_c   1.000
_cell.angle_alpha   90.00
_cell.angle_beta   90.00
_cell.angle_gamma   90.00
#
_symmetry.space_group_name_H-M   'P 1'
#
loop_
_entity.id
_entity.type
_entity.pdbx_description
1 polymer ?
#
loop_
_entity_poly.entity_id
_entity_poly.type
_entity_poly.pdbx_seq_one_letter_code
_entity_poly.pdbx_strand_id
1 'polypeptide(L)' 'MENNTFDEVLELIESFPDEQSESLLEIVRKRLIEERREQLAQIIQEARGEYVRGEARQGMVDDLMRELDR' A
#
# COMPACT_ATOMS: atom_id res chain seq x y z
N MET A 1 9.00 -14.19 -18.08
CA MET A 1 8.05 -13.06 -18.11
C MET A 1 8.74 -11.96 -18.88
N GLU A 2 8.12 -11.43 -19.93
CA GLU A 2 8.67 -10.24 -20.60
C GLU A 2 8.76 -9.10 -19.60
N ASN A 3 9.96 -8.55 -19.43
CA ASN A 3 10.18 -7.33 -18.66
C ASN A 3 9.95 -6.17 -19.64
N ASN A 4 8.69 -5.84 -19.89
CA ASN A 4 8.36 -4.60 -20.56
C ASN A 4 8.79 -3.44 -19.65
N THR A 5 9.43 -2.45 -20.22
CA THR A 5 9.72 -1.19 -19.55
C THR A 5 8.42 -0.44 -19.24
N PHE A 6 8.49 0.50 -18.31
CA PHE A 6 7.32 1.32 -17.96
C PHE A 6 6.76 2.06 -19.18
N ASP A 7 7.64 2.58 -20.03
CA ASP A 7 7.26 3.33 -21.23
C ASP A 7 6.60 2.43 -22.28
N GLU A 8 7.12 1.22 -22.51
CA GLU A 8 6.48 0.23 -23.41
C GLU A 8 5.07 -0.16 -22.95
N VAL A 9 4.85 -0.25 -21.64
CA VAL A 9 3.52 -0.53 -21.09
C VAL A 9 2.58 0.67 -21.27
N LEU A 10 3.08 1.90 -21.13
CA LEU A 10 2.28 3.09 -21.39
C LEU A 10 1.87 3.18 -22.86
N GLU A 11 2.79 2.99 -23.79
CA GLU A 11 2.50 2.98 -25.23
C GLU A 11 1.44 1.91 -25.59
N LEU A 12 1.52 0.73 -24.95
CA LEU A 12 0.51 -0.31 -25.13
C LEU A 12 -0.87 0.13 -24.64
N ILE A 13 -0.95 0.78 -23.47
CA ILE A 13 -2.22 1.30 -22.92
C ILE A 13 -2.78 2.41 -23.81
N GLU A 14 -1.93 3.28 -24.35
CA GLU A 14 -2.34 4.34 -25.28
C GLU A 14 -2.91 3.79 -26.60
N SER A 15 -2.55 2.55 -26.98
CA SER A 15 -3.09 1.89 -28.17
C SER A 15 -4.51 1.34 -27.99
N PHE A 16 -5.04 1.30 -26.76
CA PHE A 16 -6.36 0.74 -26.48
C PHE A 16 -7.48 1.74 -26.84
N PRO A 17 -8.67 1.26 -27.20
CA PRO A 17 -9.86 2.11 -27.26
C PRO A 17 -10.16 2.75 -25.90
N ASP A 18 -10.68 3.98 -25.92
CA ASP A 18 -10.94 4.79 -24.71
C ASP A 18 -11.64 4.02 -23.58
N GLU A 19 -12.71 3.28 -23.90
CA GLU A 19 -13.46 2.49 -22.92
C GLU A 19 -12.61 1.39 -22.25
N GLN A 20 -11.68 0.78 -22.98
CA GLN A 20 -10.79 -0.25 -22.45
C GLN A 20 -9.70 0.36 -21.57
N SER A 21 -9.15 1.50 -21.97
CA SER A 21 -8.19 2.26 -21.18
C SER A 21 -8.79 2.73 -19.86
N GLU A 22 -10.02 3.25 -19.88
CA GLU A 22 -10.76 3.64 -18.67
C GLU A 22 -11.03 2.44 -17.75
N SER A 23 -11.49 1.33 -18.32
CA SER A 23 -11.73 0.09 -17.57
C SER A 23 -10.45 -0.44 -16.93
N LEU A 24 -9.32 -0.42 -17.65
CA LEU A 24 -8.03 -0.84 -17.14
C LEU A 24 -7.59 0.04 -15.97
N LEU A 25 -7.71 1.37 -16.11
CA LEU A 25 -7.37 2.32 -15.05
C LEU A 25 -8.17 2.04 -13.77
N GLU A 26 -9.47 1.75 -13.91
CA GLU A 26 -10.33 1.41 -12.77
C GLU A 26 -9.86 0.12 -12.08
N ILE A 27 -9.55 -0.93 -12.84
CA ILE A 27 -9.06 -2.20 -12.32
C ILE A 27 -7.74 -2.01 -11.57
N VAL A 28 -6.78 -1.31 -12.18
CA VAL A 28 -5.47 -1.05 -11.57
C VAL A 28 -5.63 -0.28 -10.27
N ARG A 29 -6.46 0.78 -10.26
CA ARG A 29 -6.75 1.56 -9.05
C ARG A 29 -7.37 0.69 -7.96
N LYS A 30 -8.35 -0.16 -8.28
CA LYS A 30 -8.98 -1.07 -7.32
C LYS A 30 -7.96 -2.03 -6.73
N ARG A 31 -7.10 -2.64 -7.55
CA ARG A 31 -6.05 -3.56 -7.07
C ARG A 31 -5.07 -2.88 -6.12
N LEU A 32 -4.63 -1.68 -6.44
CA LEU A 32 -3.74 -0.90 -5.55
C LEU A 32 -4.40 -0.58 -4.21
N ILE A 33 -5.71 -0.31 -4.19
CA ILE A 33 -6.46 -0.07 -2.96
C ILE A 33 -6.54 -1.34 -2.13
N GLU A 34 -6.85 -2.49 -2.74
CA GLU A 34 -6.94 -3.76 -2.02
C GLU A 34 -5.58 -4.20 -1.46
N GLU A 35 -4.50 -4.07 -2.23
CA GLU A 35 -3.15 -4.37 -1.75
C GLU A 35 -2.78 -3.53 -0.51
N ARG A 36 -3.09 -2.22 -0.53
CA ARG A 36 -2.88 -1.35 0.64
C ARG A 36 -3.74 -1.76 1.84
N ARG A 37 -4.97 -2.22 1.60
CA ARG A 37 -5.86 -2.70 2.68
C ARG A 37 -5.31 -3.98 3.31
N GLU A 38 -4.77 -4.89 2.50
CA GLU A 38 -4.13 -6.11 3.00
C GLU A 38 -2.90 -5.77 3.86
N GLN A 39 -2.05 -4.86 3.40
CA GLN A 39 -0.91 -4.37 4.17
C GLN A 39 -1.35 -3.75 5.51
N LEU A 40 -2.38 -2.89 5.50
CA LEU A 40 -2.93 -2.29 6.72
C LEU A 40 -3.51 -3.35 7.67
N ALA A 41 -4.22 -4.35 7.14
CA ALA A 41 -4.77 -5.43 7.95
C ALA A 41 -3.67 -6.22 8.65
N GLN A 42 -2.56 -6.50 7.95
CA GLN A 42 -1.40 -7.16 8.52
C GLN A 42 -0.75 -6.33 9.64
N ILE A 43 -0.54 -5.03 9.41
CA ILE A 43 0.01 -4.10 10.42
C ILE A 43 -0.89 -4.05 11.67
N ILE A 44 -2.21 -3.97 11.48
CA ILE A 44 -3.18 -3.95 12.59
C ILE A 44 -3.14 -5.27 13.37
N GLN A 45 -3.04 -6.40 12.68
CA GLN A 45 -2.96 -7.71 13.33
C GLN A 45 -1.68 -7.82 14.18
N GLU A 46 -0.55 -7.39 13.65
CA GLU A 46 0.73 -7.37 14.34
C GLU A 46 0.68 -6.47 15.58
N ALA A 47 0.26 -5.21 15.42
CA ALA A 47 0.14 -4.25 16.51
C ALA A 47 -0.81 -4.73 17.63
N ARG A 48 -1.93 -5.38 17.27
CA ARG A 48 -2.84 -5.99 18.26
C ARG A 48 -2.16 -7.16 18.99
N GLY A 49 -1.38 -7.97 18.28
CA GLY A 49 -0.60 -9.06 18.87
C GLY A 49 0.43 -8.56 19.88
N GLU A 50 1.21 -7.54 19.52
CA GLU A 50 2.18 -6.90 20.41
C GLU A 50 1.52 -6.30 21.66
N TYR A 51 0.38 -5.63 21.47
CA TYR A 51 -0.38 -5.07 22.59
C TYR A 51 -0.83 -6.16 23.57
N VAL A 52 -1.40 -7.26 23.07
CA VAL A 52 -1.84 -8.39 23.91
C VAL A 52 -0.68 -9.08 24.61
N ARG A 53 0.49 -9.18 23.98
CA ARG A 53 1.71 -9.75 24.58
C ARG A 53 2.41 -8.79 25.55
N GLY A 54 1.96 -7.55 25.66
CA GLY A 54 2.61 -6.52 26.48
C GLY A 54 3.95 -6.04 25.89
N GLU A 55 4.19 -6.31 24.61
CA GLU A 55 5.37 -5.88 23.85
C GLU A 55 5.21 -4.46 23.29
N ALA A 56 3.98 -3.92 23.32
CA ALA A 56 3.73 -2.52 23.01
C ALA A 56 4.52 -1.61 23.96
N ARG A 57 5.31 -0.69 23.39
CA ARG A 57 6.08 0.28 24.18
C ARG A 57 5.13 1.17 24.98
N GLN A 58 5.41 1.28 26.27
CA GLN A 58 4.74 2.21 27.18
C GLN A 58 5.72 3.32 27.53
N GLY A 59 5.28 4.57 27.43
CA GLY A 59 6.13 5.74 27.67
C GLY A 59 5.29 6.99 27.89
N MET A 60 5.94 8.06 28.33
CA MET A 60 5.30 9.37 28.45
C MET A 60 5.19 10.01 27.06
N VAL A 61 4.33 11.03 26.94
CA VAL A 61 4.19 11.79 25.68
C VAL A 61 5.54 12.34 25.20
N ASP A 62 6.40 12.79 26.13
CA ASP A 62 7.73 13.29 25.80
C ASP A 62 8.64 12.23 25.16
N ASP A 63 8.49 10.95 25.53
CA ASP A 63 9.26 9.85 24.95
C ASP A 63 8.80 9.56 23.52
N LEU A 64 7.49 9.60 23.29
CA LEU A 64 6.90 9.47 21.95
C LEU A 64 7.36 10.61 21.02
N MET A 65 7.32 11.86 21.51
CA MET A 65 7.75 13.02 20.70
C MET A 65 9.22 12.92 20.29
N ARG A 66 10.11 12.48 21.19
CA ARG A 66 11.52 12.27 20.87
C ARG A 66 11.76 11.17 19.83
N GLU A 67 10.90 10.16 19.76
CA GLU A 67 11.00 9.10 18.74
C GLU A 67 10.54 9.57 17.36
N LEU A 68 9.52 10.43 17.29
CA LEU A 68 8.97 10.96 16.04
C LEU A 68 9.86 12.03 15.38
N ASP A 69 10.68 12.72 16.17
CA ASP A 69 11.60 13.76 15.70
C ASP A 69 12.93 13.20 15.13
N ARG A 70 13.05 11.86 14.97
CA ARG A 70 14.21 11.18 14.36
C ARG A 70 13.99 10.84 12.89
#